data_AF-A0A7R8ZUF7-F1
#
_entry.id   AF-A0A7R8ZUF7-F1
#
_cell.length_a   1.000
_cell.length_b   1.000
_cell.length_c   1.000
_cell.angle_alpha   90.00
_cell.angle_beta   90.00
_cell.angle_gamma   90.00
#
_symmetry.space_group_name_H-M   'P 1'
#
loop_
_entity.id
_entity.type
_entity.pdbx_description
1 polymer ?
#
loop_
_entity_poly.entity_id
_entity_poly.type
_entity_poly.pdbx_seq_one_letter_code
_entity_poly.pdbx_strand_id
1 'polypeptide(L)'
;MRQKIRDFAAKPRHREMDCCVVVIMSHGHSDSGKDFVYSYDHKGIPVDWILNRFSNNNCAGLIKKPKLFFIQACRGDSTDRGVTCYPYSAPHKSRRPSTDRDGSNRSDANMGTPLRIPAVGQKKLPSVTDTFLARATVPGYVCFRDTVLGAWFIQTIVEVFMERAKDCELRDLMNEVSERMAKLENESGYKQAPEISMLGGFSHLYFNPGLYGTLQLPTRLSRPDPQLTPPPPDQADRSPSPVRRVTAPAGSPPVWRRSEEANGSGGSSGASSMSHEGTAEDGHRPRRPGRGLMERARRWIRGDVRDTSSLSPSSRHRGQGDNGH
;
A
#
# COMPACT_ATOMS: atom_id res chain seq x y z
N MET A 1 -4.93 -17.32 7.70
CA MET A 1 -4.59 -15.87 7.57
C MET A 1 -5.70 -14.91 8.03
N ARG A 2 -6.95 -14.99 7.51
CA ARG A 2 -8.04 -14.01 7.72
C ARG A 2 -8.20 -13.42 9.14
N GLN A 3 -8.07 -14.22 10.20
CA GLN A 3 -8.24 -13.71 11.57
C GLN A 3 -7.17 -12.68 11.96
N LYS A 4 -5.88 -12.92 11.68
CA LYS A 4 -4.81 -11.96 11.98
C LYS A 4 -4.97 -10.61 11.28
N ILE A 5 -5.61 -10.59 10.11
CA ILE A 5 -5.96 -9.35 9.38
C ILE A 5 -7.05 -8.58 10.15
N ARG A 6 -8.09 -9.27 10.67
CA ARG A 6 -9.11 -8.66 11.54
C ARG A 6 -8.50 -8.15 12.84
N ASP A 7 -7.71 -8.98 13.53
CA ASP A 7 -7.03 -8.65 14.78
C ASP A 7 -6.15 -7.40 14.62
N PHE A 8 -5.43 -7.30 13.49
CA PHE A 8 -4.59 -6.15 13.19
C PHE A 8 -5.39 -4.90 12.83
N ALA A 9 -6.44 -5.00 12.00
CA ALA A 9 -7.31 -3.87 11.68
C ALA A 9 -8.06 -3.32 12.91
N ALA A 10 -8.34 -4.15 13.91
CA ALA A 10 -9.05 -3.78 15.13
C ALA A 10 -8.18 -3.09 16.21
N LYS A 11 -6.85 -2.96 16.02
CA LYS A 11 -5.94 -2.41 17.05
C LYS A 11 -6.26 -0.95 17.40
N PRO A 12 -6.55 -0.61 18.67
CA PRO A 12 -6.82 0.78 19.08
C PRO A 12 -5.67 1.75 18.77
N ARG A 13 -4.43 1.27 18.91
CA ARG A 13 -3.18 2.02 18.65
C ARG A 13 -3.10 2.66 17.25
N HIS A 14 -3.88 2.21 16.27
CA HIS A 14 -3.99 2.91 14.98
C HIS A 14 -4.36 4.39 15.11
N ARG A 15 -5.05 4.78 16.19
CA ARG A 15 -5.32 6.20 16.52
C ARG A 15 -4.04 7.01 16.76
N GLU A 16 -2.99 6.40 17.29
CA GLU A 16 -1.70 7.02 17.65
C GLU A 16 -0.66 6.98 16.51
N MET A 17 -0.74 6.01 15.59
CA MET A 17 0.24 5.85 14.49
C MET A 17 -0.08 6.77 13.30
N ASP A 18 0.90 7.31 12.61
CA ASP A 18 0.67 8.20 11.44
C ASP A 18 0.17 7.46 10.19
N CYS A 19 0.62 6.22 9.99
CA CYS A 19 0.23 5.38 8.86
C CYS A 19 0.09 3.90 9.26
N CYS A 20 -0.42 3.09 8.33
CA CYS A 20 -0.52 1.64 8.43
C CYS A 20 0.15 0.99 7.23
N VAL A 21 0.94 -0.07 7.46
CA VAL A 21 1.60 -0.85 6.40
C VAL A 21 1.23 -2.32 6.55
N VAL A 22 0.83 -2.95 5.45
CA VAL A 22 0.46 -4.37 5.35
C VAL A 22 1.24 -4.99 4.19
N VAL A 23 2.16 -5.90 4.51
CA VAL A 23 2.91 -6.69 3.52
C VAL A 23 2.37 -8.11 3.51
N ILE A 24 2.07 -8.64 2.32
CA ILE A 24 1.62 -10.03 2.14
C ILE A 24 2.52 -10.67 1.08
N MET A 25 3.10 -11.82 1.42
CA MET A 25 3.91 -12.64 0.52
C MET A 25 3.30 -14.04 0.53
N SER A 26 2.78 -14.51 -0.60
CA SER A 26 2.15 -15.83 -0.73
C SER A 26 2.03 -16.24 -2.20
N HIS A 27 1.50 -17.43 -2.45
CA HIS A 27 0.89 -17.74 -3.74
C HIS A 27 -0.38 -16.90 -3.95
N GLY A 28 -0.72 -16.65 -5.20
CA GLY A 28 -1.96 -15.98 -5.60
C GLY A 28 -2.33 -16.29 -7.04
N HIS A 29 -3.51 -15.84 -7.42
CA HIS A 29 -4.09 -15.98 -8.76
C HIS A 29 -5.11 -14.85 -8.95
N SER A 30 -5.48 -14.54 -10.19
CA SER A 30 -6.50 -13.53 -10.50
C SER A 30 -7.61 -14.10 -11.38
N ASP A 31 -8.77 -14.35 -10.78
CA ASP A 31 -9.98 -14.86 -11.45
C ASP A 31 -10.95 -13.69 -11.73
N SER A 32 -11.47 -13.60 -12.95
CA SER A 32 -12.55 -12.68 -13.31
C SER A 32 -12.30 -11.22 -12.89
N GLY A 33 -11.05 -10.77 -13.03
CA GLY A 33 -10.58 -9.42 -12.66
C GLY A 33 -10.32 -9.20 -11.15
N LYS A 34 -10.41 -10.23 -10.30
CA LYS A 34 -10.24 -10.14 -8.85
C LYS A 34 -8.97 -10.86 -8.42
N ASP A 35 -8.09 -10.16 -7.71
CA ASP A 35 -6.86 -10.73 -7.16
C ASP A 35 -7.15 -11.55 -5.89
N PHE A 36 -6.54 -12.73 -5.75
CA PHE A 36 -6.60 -13.58 -4.57
C PHE A 36 -5.20 -13.90 -4.05
N VAL A 37 -5.04 -13.90 -2.71
CA VAL A 37 -3.86 -14.46 -2.03
C VAL A 37 -4.25 -15.70 -1.25
N TYR A 38 -3.42 -16.73 -1.29
CA TYR A 38 -3.66 -17.98 -0.55
C TYR A 38 -3.14 -17.89 0.89
N SER A 39 -3.82 -18.59 1.78
CA SER A 39 -3.40 -18.87 3.16
C SER A 39 -2.89 -20.31 3.25
N TYR A 40 -2.21 -20.67 4.34
CA TYR A 40 -1.60 -22.00 4.54
C TYR A 40 -2.60 -23.17 4.43
N ASP A 41 -3.89 -22.90 4.67
CA ASP A 41 -5.02 -23.80 4.54
C ASP A 41 -5.56 -23.88 3.10
N HIS A 42 -4.76 -23.50 2.11
CA HIS A 42 -5.05 -23.41 0.66
C HIS A 42 -6.30 -22.59 0.28
N LYS A 43 -6.88 -21.85 1.22
CA LYS A 43 -8.07 -21.02 0.98
C LYS A 43 -7.68 -19.64 0.46
N GLY A 44 -8.24 -19.29 -0.70
CA GLY A 44 -8.12 -17.96 -1.29
C GLY A 44 -8.75 -16.87 -0.42
N ILE A 45 -8.13 -15.71 -0.41
CA ILE A 45 -8.61 -14.49 0.23
C ILE A 45 -8.56 -13.38 -0.83
N PRO A 46 -9.72 -12.81 -1.24
CA PRO A 46 -9.73 -11.71 -2.19
C PRO A 46 -8.94 -10.52 -1.63
N VAL A 47 -8.11 -9.88 -2.44
CA VAL A 47 -7.37 -8.67 -2.03
C VAL A 47 -8.36 -7.57 -1.65
N ASP A 48 -9.48 -7.42 -2.36
CA ASP A 48 -10.55 -6.47 -2.01
C ASP A 48 -11.14 -6.71 -0.60
N TRP A 49 -11.24 -7.97 -0.17
CA TRP A 49 -11.69 -8.29 1.19
C TRP A 49 -10.67 -7.81 2.23
N ILE A 50 -9.37 -7.90 1.91
CA ILE A 50 -8.29 -7.40 2.77
C ILE A 50 -8.32 -5.87 2.82
N LEU A 51 -8.36 -5.18 1.68
CA LEU A 51 -8.46 -3.72 1.59
C LEU A 51 -9.68 -3.20 2.38
N ASN A 52 -10.85 -3.83 2.20
CA ASN A 52 -12.07 -3.46 2.90
C ASN A 52 -12.00 -3.66 4.42
N ARG A 53 -11.05 -4.44 4.97
CA ARG A 53 -10.84 -4.48 6.43
C ARG A 53 -10.24 -3.18 6.99
N PHE A 54 -9.63 -2.35 6.14
CA PHE A 54 -9.03 -1.06 6.50
C PHE A 54 -9.76 0.13 5.87
N SER A 55 -10.94 -0.10 5.28
CA SER A 55 -11.83 0.97 4.81
C SER A 55 -12.32 1.84 5.98
N ASN A 56 -12.70 3.09 5.71
CA ASN A 56 -13.06 4.08 6.73
C ASN A 56 -14.19 3.61 7.66
N ASN A 57 -15.13 2.82 7.13
CA ASN A 57 -16.23 2.21 7.89
C ASN A 57 -15.77 1.07 8.83
N ASN A 58 -14.61 0.46 8.55
CA ASN A 58 -14.15 -0.79 9.17
C ASN A 58 -12.90 -0.63 10.04
N CYS A 59 -12.12 0.43 9.86
CA CYS A 59 -10.95 0.75 10.67
C CYS A 59 -10.90 2.26 10.98
N ALA A 60 -11.75 2.70 11.93
CA ALA A 60 -11.90 4.10 12.28
C ALA A 60 -10.60 4.79 12.77
N GLY A 61 -9.61 4.03 13.24
CA GLY A 61 -8.29 4.56 13.62
C GLY A 61 -7.43 5.02 12.44
N LEU A 62 -7.74 4.60 11.21
CA LEU A 62 -6.98 4.90 9.97
C LEU A 62 -7.75 5.80 8.98
N ILE A 63 -8.82 6.46 9.45
CA ILE A 63 -9.52 7.50 8.70
C ILE A 63 -8.56 8.68 8.47
N LYS A 64 -8.40 9.14 7.22
CA LYS A 64 -7.44 10.18 6.80
C LYS A 64 -5.97 9.85 7.09
N LYS A 65 -5.62 8.56 7.21
CA LYS A 65 -4.24 8.09 7.41
C LYS A 65 -3.79 7.20 6.25
N PRO A 66 -2.55 7.31 5.75
CA PRO A 66 -2.03 6.44 4.70
C PRO A 66 -2.10 4.96 5.09
N LYS A 67 -2.64 4.15 4.18
CA LYS A 67 -2.80 2.69 4.31
C LYS A 67 -2.06 2.03 3.14
N LEU A 68 -0.86 1.53 3.39
CA LEU A 68 0.04 0.98 2.37
C LEU A 68 -0.08 -0.54 2.32
N PHE A 69 -0.35 -1.09 1.15
CA PHE A 69 -0.44 -2.52 0.88
C PHE A 69 0.62 -2.94 -0.13
N PHE A 70 1.45 -3.91 0.23
CA PHE A 70 2.47 -4.49 -0.65
C PHE A 70 2.19 -5.98 -0.81
N ILE A 71 1.79 -6.39 -2.02
CA ILE A 71 1.31 -7.75 -2.32
C ILE A 71 2.28 -8.45 -3.27
N GLN A 72 3.09 -9.36 -2.72
CA GLN A 72 3.88 -10.32 -3.46
C GLN A 72 3.07 -11.60 -3.66
N ALA A 73 2.45 -11.73 -4.83
CA ALA A 73 1.74 -12.92 -5.28
C ALA A 73 1.57 -12.89 -6.82
N CYS A 74 1.50 -14.06 -7.45
CA CYS A 74 1.18 -14.19 -8.88
C CYS A 74 -0.28 -13.77 -9.15
N ARG A 75 -0.57 -13.39 -10.40
CA ARG A 75 -1.87 -12.83 -10.81
C ARG A 75 -2.36 -13.45 -12.12
N GLY A 76 -2.02 -14.71 -12.31
CA GLY A 76 -2.05 -15.42 -13.58
C GLY A 76 -0.70 -16.07 -13.84
N ASP A 77 -0.63 -16.85 -14.92
CA ASP A 77 0.43 -17.83 -15.14
C ASP A 77 1.32 -17.47 -16.35
N SER A 78 1.12 -16.27 -16.92
CA SER A 78 1.90 -15.76 -18.05
C SER A 78 3.31 -15.34 -17.62
N THR A 79 4.31 -15.64 -18.45
CA THR A 79 5.68 -15.11 -18.34
C THR A 79 5.86 -13.96 -19.33
N ASP A 80 6.34 -12.82 -18.84
CA ASP A 80 6.73 -11.69 -19.69
C ASP A 80 8.15 -11.93 -20.22
N ARG A 81 8.37 -11.85 -21.53
CA ARG A 81 9.70 -11.93 -22.18
C ARG A 81 10.32 -10.55 -22.43
N GLY A 82 9.63 -9.48 -22.02
CA GLY A 82 9.94 -8.13 -22.46
C GLY A 82 9.71 -7.92 -23.95
N VAL A 83 10.03 -6.72 -24.42
CA VAL A 83 10.01 -6.34 -25.83
C VAL A 83 11.24 -5.49 -26.13
N THR A 84 11.98 -5.81 -27.19
CA THR A 84 13.11 -5.00 -27.66
C THR A 84 12.62 -3.62 -28.10
N CYS A 85 13.03 -2.57 -27.38
CA CYS A 85 12.72 -1.20 -27.75
C CYS A 85 13.66 -0.73 -28.88
N TYR A 86 13.18 -0.74 -30.11
CA TYR A 86 13.87 -0.10 -31.23
C TYR A 86 13.72 1.43 -31.16
N PRO A 87 14.75 2.22 -31.47
CA PRO A 87 14.63 3.68 -31.54
C PRO A 87 13.63 4.04 -32.63
N TYR A 88 12.62 4.84 -32.27
CA TYR A 88 11.46 5.11 -33.12
C TYR A 88 11.86 5.94 -34.35
N SER A 89 12.05 5.26 -35.49
CA SER A 89 12.17 5.91 -36.79
C SER A 89 10.89 6.69 -37.07
N ALA A 90 10.99 8.02 -37.10
CA ALA A 90 9.83 8.90 -37.13
C ALA A 90 8.92 8.60 -38.35
N PRO A 91 7.62 8.35 -38.15
CA PRO A 91 6.72 8.04 -39.25
C PRO A 91 6.55 9.26 -40.16
N HIS A 92 6.31 9.00 -41.45
CA HIS A 92 5.88 10.03 -42.38
C HIS A 92 4.64 10.75 -41.84
N LYS A 93 4.58 12.08 -42.05
CA LYS A 93 3.48 12.94 -41.59
C LYS A 93 2.17 12.60 -42.32
N SER A 94 1.44 11.60 -41.85
CA SER A 94 0.05 11.38 -42.25
C SER A 94 -0.78 12.60 -41.82
N ARG A 95 -1.47 13.21 -42.79
CA ARG A 95 -2.33 14.36 -42.54
C ARG A 95 -3.43 13.98 -41.54
N ARG A 96 -3.56 14.74 -40.45
CA ARG A 96 -4.79 14.71 -39.64
C ARG A 96 -5.94 15.20 -40.51
N PRO A 97 -7.10 14.51 -40.56
CA PRO A 97 -8.36 15.16 -40.92
C PRO A 97 -8.64 16.27 -39.90
N SER A 98 -9.12 17.44 -40.34
CA SER A 98 -9.86 18.30 -39.42
C SER A 98 -11.29 17.75 -39.29
N THR A 99 -11.88 17.93 -38.11
CA THR A 99 -13.30 17.64 -37.87
C THR A 99 -13.92 18.85 -37.21
N ASP A 100 -14.01 19.93 -37.99
CA ASP A 100 -14.72 21.13 -37.60
C ASP A 100 -16.22 20.81 -37.56
N ARG A 101 -16.80 20.81 -36.36
CA ARG A 101 -18.24 20.74 -36.13
C ARG A 101 -18.63 21.65 -34.98
N ASP A 102 -18.88 22.91 -35.32
CA ASP A 102 -19.83 23.70 -34.55
C ASP A 102 -21.20 23.01 -34.57
N GLY A 103 -21.91 23.11 -33.45
CA GLY A 103 -23.11 22.34 -33.19
C GLY A 103 -23.81 22.81 -31.93
N SER A 104 -24.07 24.11 -31.84
CA SER A 104 -24.81 24.68 -30.73
C SER A 104 -26.25 24.17 -30.73
N ASN A 105 -26.72 23.69 -29.58
CA ASN A 105 -28.13 23.83 -29.25
C ASN A 105 -28.33 23.94 -27.74
N ARG A 106 -29.21 24.85 -27.33
CA ARG A 106 -29.63 25.00 -25.92
C ARG A 106 -31.02 24.38 -25.77
N SER A 107 -31.26 23.70 -24.68
CA SER A 107 -32.62 23.45 -24.19
C SER A 107 -32.63 23.46 -22.67
N ASP A 108 -33.19 24.53 -22.10
CA ASP A 108 -33.49 24.59 -20.67
C ASP A 108 -34.68 23.67 -20.36
N ALA A 109 -34.46 22.72 -19.44
CA ALA A 109 -35.50 21.82 -18.93
C ALA A 109 -35.34 21.64 -17.41
N ASN A 110 -35.75 22.67 -16.66
CA ASN A 110 -35.80 22.64 -15.21
C ASN A 110 -36.82 21.61 -14.69
N MET A 111 -36.36 20.63 -13.92
CA MET A 111 -37.20 19.87 -12.98
C MET A 111 -36.47 19.67 -11.64
N GLY A 112 -36.36 20.76 -10.88
CA GLY A 112 -35.80 20.75 -9.53
C GLY A 112 -36.64 19.91 -8.57
N THR A 113 -36.15 18.73 -8.21
CA THR A 113 -36.60 18.05 -6.97
C THR A 113 -36.04 18.78 -5.75
N PRO A 114 -36.77 18.83 -4.61
CA PRO A 114 -36.32 19.59 -3.46
C PRO A 114 -35.03 18.99 -2.88
N LEU A 115 -33.92 19.73 -3.03
CA LEU A 115 -32.63 19.36 -2.45
C LEU A 115 -32.76 19.25 -0.93
N ARG A 116 -32.81 18.01 -0.44
CA ARG A 116 -32.84 17.68 0.99
C ARG A 116 -31.53 18.13 1.64
N ILE A 117 -31.53 19.38 2.13
CA ILE A 117 -30.39 20.03 2.79
C ILE A 117 -29.83 19.07 3.85
N PRO A 118 -28.59 18.56 3.70
CA PRO A 118 -27.97 17.74 4.73
C PRO A 118 -27.74 18.59 5.97
N ALA A 119 -28.01 18.04 7.16
CA ALA A 119 -27.80 18.73 8.42
C ALA A 119 -26.35 19.28 8.50
N VAL A 120 -26.24 20.57 8.86
CA VAL A 120 -24.98 21.33 8.79
C VAL A 120 -23.90 20.65 9.63
N GLY A 121 -22.73 20.40 9.03
CA GLY A 121 -21.49 20.01 9.73
C GLY A 121 -20.89 18.66 9.32
N GLN A 122 -21.70 17.65 8.94
CA GLN A 122 -21.16 16.30 8.67
C GLN A 122 -20.75 16.09 7.19
N LYS A 123 -19.49 16.43 6.87
CA LYS A 123 -18.84 15.99 5.61
C LYS A 123 -18.65 14.47 5.60
N LYS A 124 -19.42 13.76 4.78
CA LYS A 124 -19.23 12.32 4.53
C LYS A 124 -17.91 12.07 3.79
N LEU A 125 -17.18 11.04 4.19
CA LEU A 125 -16.01 10.54 3.48
C LEU A 125 -16.39 9.33 2.61
N PRO A 126 -15.71 9.09 1.48
CA PRO A 126 -15.80 7.81 0.76
C PRO A 126 -15.38 6.63 1.64
N SER A 127 -15.89 5.44 1.36
CA SER A 127 -15.55 4.22 2.12
C SER A 127 -14.05 3.88 2.04
N VAL A 128 -13.40 4.10 0.89
CA VAL A 128 -11.96 3.89 0.68
C VAL A 128 -11.32 5.23 0.32
N THR A 129 -10.34 5.65 1.13
CA THR A 129 -9.49 6.83 0.92
C THR A 129 -8.06 6.53 1.41
N ASP A 130 -7.10 7.38 1.05
CA ASP A 130 -5.71 7.34 1.57
C ASP A 130 -5.05 5.94 1.44
N THR A 131 -5.43 5.16 0.44
CA THR A 131 -5.03 3.76 0.30
C THR A 131 -4.06 3.60 -0.87
N PHE A 132 -2.85 3.13 -0.60
CA PHE A 132 -1.83 2.82 -1.58
C PHE A 132 -1.69 1.31 -1.71
N LEU A 133 -1.67 0.79 -2.93
CA LEU A 133 -1.59 -0.65 -3.22
C LEU A 133 -0.57 -0.89 -4.32
N ALA A 134 0.55 -1.51 -3.96
CA ALA A 134 1.54 -2.02 -4.91
C ALA A 134 1.49 -3.55 -4.96
N ARG A 135 1.39 -4.08 -6.17
CA ARG A 135 1.39 -5.51 -6.49
C ARG A 135 2.68 -5.84 -7.23
N ALA A 136 3.26 -7.00 -6.91
CA ALA A 136 4.55 -7.40 -7.48
C ALA A 136 4.54 -7.56 -9.01
N THR A 137 3.38 -7.77 -9.60
CA THR A 137 3.22 -8.01 -11.05
C THR A 137 1.90 -7.43 -11.55
N VAL A 138 1.85 -7.09 -12.84
CA VAL A 138 0.63 -6.65 -13.56
C VAL A 138 -0.36 -7.83 -13.76
N PRO A 139 -1.65 -7.58 -14.06
CA PRO A 139 -2.64 -8.64 -14.16
C PRO A 139 -2.31 -9.64 -15.28
N GLY A 140 -2.50 -10.93 -15.04
CA GLY A 140 -2.24 -12.03 -15.98
C GLY A 140 -0.88 -12.72 -15.84
N TYR A 141 0.05 -12.15 -15.07
CA TYR A 141 1.45 -12.58 -15.02
C TYR A 141 1.89 -13.20 -13.69
N VAL A 142 2.98 -13.97 -13.75
CA VAL A 142 3.70 -14.49 -12.59
C VAL A 142 4.55 -13.40 -11.88
N CYS A 143 5.10 -13.72 -10.72
CA CYS A 143 6.12 -12.91 -10.04
C CYS A 143 7.29 -13.79 -9.54
N PHE A 144 8.51 -13.34 -9.75
CA PHE A 144 9.72 -14.12 -9.48
C PHE A 144 10.24 -13.98 -8.05
N ARG A 145 10.97 -15.01 -7.63
CA ARG A 145 11.71 -15.09 -6.37
C ARG A 145 12.99 -15.87 -6.58
N ASP A 146 14.10 -15.27 -6.18
CA ASP A 146 15.37 -15.94 -5.97
C ASP A 146 15.35 -16.70 -4.61
N THR A 147 15.96 -17.87 -4.55
CA THR A 147 15.98 -18.73 -3.35
C THR A 147 16.90 -18.19 -2.25
N VAL A 148 17.93 -17.42 -2.62
CA VAL A 148 18.97 -16.85 -1.76
C VAL A 148 18.74 -15.37 -1.48
N LEU A 149 18.36 -14.59 -2.50
CA LEU A 149 18.18 -13.13 -2.43
C LEU A 149 16.75 -12.73 -2.02
N GLY A 150 15.76 -13.52 -2.44
CA GLY A 150 14.35 -13.33 -2.10
C GLY A 150 13.48 -12.90 -3.27
N ALA A 151 12.26 -12.44 -2.96
CA ALA A 151 11.31 -11.96 -3.96
C ALA A 151 11.77 -10.60 -4.52
N TRP A 152 11.97 -10.51 -5.84
CA TRP A 152 12.56 -9.35 -6.51
C TRP A 152 11.90 -8.02 -6.08
N PHE A 153 10.57 -7.92 -6.22
CA PHE A 153 9.78 -6.75 -5.83
C PHE A 153 10.02 -6.32 -4.37
N ILE A 154 10.01 -7.27 -3.43
CA ILE A 154 10.22 -6.98 -2.01
C ILE A 154 11.68 -6.58 -1.72
N GLN A 155 12.65 -7.22 -2.37
CA GLN A 155 14.06 -6.84 -2.26
C GLN A 155 14.30 -5.42 -2.79
N THR A 156 13.80 -5.11 -4.00
CA THR A 156 13.94 -3.79 -4.62
C THR A 156 13.27 -2.69 -3.79
N ILE A 157 12.08 -2.94 -3.22
CA ILE A 157 11.44 -2.02 -2.26
C ILE A 157 12.36 -1.77 -1.06
N VAL A 158 12.89 -2.82 -0.44
CA VAL A 158 13.75 -2.70 0.76
C VAL A 158 15.03 -1.93 0.45
N GLU A 159 15.67 -2.19 -0.69
CA GLU A 159 16.88 -1.48 -1.13
C GLU A 159 16.61 0.02 -1.38
N VAL A 160 15.61 0.35 -2.20
CA VAL A 160 15.24 1.75 -2.50
C VAL A 160 14.83 2.49 -1.23
N PHE A 161 14.03 1.90 -0.35
CA PHE A 161 13.56 2.57 0.87
C PHE A 161 14.72 2.86 1.84
N MET A 162 15.66 1.92 2.01
CA MET A 162 16.85 2.17 2.84
C MET A 162 17.76 3.28 2.28
N GLU A 163 17.78 3.47 0.97
CA GLU A 163 18.64 4.44 0.29
C GLU A 163 17.99 5.84 0.17
N ARG A 164 16.67 5.90 -0.03
CA ARG A 164 15.94 7.11 -0.48
C ARG A 164 14.77 7.55 0.40
N ALA A 165 14.23 6.71 1.29
CA ALA A 165 13.04 7.10 2.07
C ALA A 165 13.30 8.16 3.18
N LYS A 166 14.54 8.66 3.26
CA LYS A 166 14.95 9.84 4.05
C LYS A 166 14.65 11.18 3.36
N ASP A 167 14.57 11.19 2.02
CA ASP A 167 14.48 12.42 1.21
C ASP A 167 13.41 12.37 0.09
N CYS A 168 12.89 11.19 -0.26
CA CYS A 168 11.91 11.01 -1.35
C CYS A 168 10.49 10.70 -0.87
N GLU A 169 9.51 11.08 -1.70
CA GLU A 169 8.08 10.79 -1.49
C GLU A 169 7.75 9.36 -1.95
N LEU A 170 6.68 8.76 -1.42
CA LEU A 170 6.30 7.36 -1.71
C LEU A 170 6.17 7.04 -3.21
N ARG A 171 5.66 7.96 -4.05
CA ARG A 171 5.58 7.75 -5.50
C ARG A 171 6.97 7.74 -6.12
N ASP A 172 7.86 8.65 -5.72
CA ASP A 172 9.23 8.70 -6.24
C ASP A 172 10.00 7.42 -5.88
N LEU A 173 9.85 6.94 -4.64
CA LEU A 173 10.39 5.64 -4.21
C LEU A 173 9.86 4.49 -5.08
N MET A 174 8.57 4.47 -5.37
CA MET A 174 7.92 3.37 -6.09
C MET A 174 8.08 3.45 -7.61
N ASN A 175 8.33 4.65 -8.15
CA ASN A 175 8.83 4.87 -9.50
C ASN A 175 10.25 4.28 -9.62
N GLU A 176 11.16 4.59 -8.69
CA GLU A 176 12.52 4.01 -8.71
C GLU A 176 12.51 2.49 -8.52
N VAL A 177 11.60 1.94 -7.69
CA VAL A 177 11.38 0.47 -7.61
C VAL A 177 11.00 -0.10 -8.98
N SER A 178 10.10 0.57 -9.70
CA SER A 178 9.66 0.13 -11.04
C SER A 178 10.80 0.21 -12.07
N GLU A 179 11.59 1.28 -12.04
CA GLU A 179 12.79 1.44 -12.89
C GLU A 179 13.91 0.43 -12.58
N ARG A 180 14.09 0.06 -11.30
CA ARG A 180 15.06 -0.97 -10.91
C ARG A 180 14.54 -2.36 -11.33
N MET A 181 13.25 -2.65 -11.16
CA MET A 181 12.64 -3.92 -11.59
C MET A 181 12.66 -4.12 -13.11
N ALA A 182 12.43 -3.08 -13.91
CA ALA A 182 12.51 -3.17 -15.38
C ALA A 182 13.89 -3.59 -15.91
N LYS A 183 14.94 -3.39 -15.10
CA LYS A 183 16.33 -3.79 -15.41
C LYS A 183 16.65 -5.23 -14.98
N LEU A 184 15.80 -5.86 -14.17
CA LEU A 184 15.95 -7.27 -13.78
C LEU A 184 15.57 -8.20 -14.94
N GLU A 185 16.13 -9.40 -14.93
CA GLU A 185 15.89 -10.47 -15.89
C GLU A 185 16.27 -11.80 -15.22
N ASN A 186 15.59 -12.90 -15.56
CA ASN A 186 15.97 -14.23 -15.07
C ASN A 186 16.82 -14.97 -16.12
N GLU A 187 17.36 -16.13 -15.75
CA GLU A 187 18.17 -17.00 -16.61
C GLU A 187 17.46 -17.44 -17.92
N SER A 188 16.13 -17.27 -18.00
CA SER A 188 15.29 -17.61 -19.16
C SER A 188 14.88 -16.38 -19.99
N GLY A 189 15.41 -15.19 -19.70
CA GLY A 189 15.06 -13.92 -20.36
C GLY A 189 13.74 -13.29 -19.91
N TYR A 190 13.14 -13.74 -18.80
CA TYR A 190 11.84 -13.23 -18.34
C TYR A 190 11.96 -11.94 -17.51
N LYS A 191 11.00 -11.05 -17.73
CA LYS A 191 10.82 -9.73 -17.09
C LYS A 191 9.69 -9.75 -16.07
N GLN A 192 9.62 -8.70 -15.23
CA GLN A 192 8.53 -8.49 -14.28
C GLN A 192 8.29 -7.00 -14.05
N ALA A 193 7.09 -6.51 -14.39
CA ALA A 193 6.66 -5.14 -14.13
C ALA A 193 5.69 -5.10 -12.93
N PRO A 194 5.97 -4.33 -11.86
CA PRO A 194 5.03 -4.16 -10.75
C PRO A 194 3.85 -3.29 -11.15
N GLU A 195 2.74 -3.39 -10.42
CA GLU A 195 1.58 -2.51 -10.60
C GLU A 195 1.38 -1.64 -9.34
N ILE A 196 1.20 -0.33 -9.52
CA ILE A 196 1.03 0.64 -8.43
C ILE A 196 -0.32 1.35 -8.59
N SER A 197 -1.13 1.33 -7.53
CA SER A 197 -2.47 1.94 -7.49
C SER A 197 -2.63 2.87 -6.28
N MET A 198 -3.19 4.05 -6.49
CA MET A 198 -3.62 4.98 -5.44
C MET A 198 -5.14 5.07 -5.43
N LEU A 199 -5.77 4.67 -4.32
CA LEU A 199 -7.22 4.50 -4.21
C LEU A 199 -7.83 5.56 -3.28
N GLY A 200 -8.78 6.32 -3.82
CA GLY A 200 -9.60 7.27 -3.06
C GLY A 200 -8.87 8.54 -2.61
N GLY A 201 -7.93 9.05 -3.42
CA GLY A 201 -7.15 10.25 -3.13
C GLY A 201 -6.05 10.00 -2.11
N PHE A 202 -4.82 9.82 -2.59
CA PHE A 202 -3.65 9.59 -1.74
C PHE A 202 -2.83 10.88 -1.60
N SER A 203 -2.61 11.34 -0.37
CA SER A 203 -1.79 12.53 -0.07
C SER A 203 -0.29 12.23 -0.16
N HIS A 204 0.54 13.29 -0.16
CA HIS A 204 1.99 13.09 -0.15
C HIS A 204 2.46 12.39 1.12
N LEU A 205 3.33 11.38 1.00
CA LEU A 205 3.91 10.65 2.12
C LEU A 205 5.44 10.56 2.05
N TYR A 206 6.10 11.05 3.10
CA TYR A 206 7.52 10.86 3.39
C TYR A 206 7.66 10.05 4.69
N PHE A 207 8.67 9.18 4.79
CA PHE A 207 8.85 8.31 5.96
C PHE A 207 9.68 8.93 7.10
N ASN A 208 10.45 9.98 6.82
CA ASN A 208 11.23 10.75 7.79
C ASN A 208 12.05 9.91 8.82
N PRO A 209 12.76 8.84 8.40
CA PRO A 209 13.57 8.02 9.29
C PRO A 209 14.62 8.85 10.04
N GLY A 210 14.71 8.65 11.36
CA GLY A 210 15.70 9.31 12.22
C GLY A 210 15.33 10.71 12.74
N LEU A 211 14.26 11.37 12.25
CA LEU A 211 13.88 12.69 12.78
C LEU A 211 13.25 12.61 14.18
N TYR A 212 12.52 11.53 14.47
CA TYR A 212 11.78 11.28 15.71
C TYR A 212 12.71 10.82 16.85
N GLY A 213 13.61 11.70 17.28
CA GLY A 213 14.52 11.47 18.40
C GLY A 213 15.48 12.65 18.63
N THR A 214 15.97 13.27 17.56
CA THR A 214 16.90 14.41 17.63
C THR A 214 16.19 15.76 17.69
N LEU A 215 15.01 15.86 17.05
CA LEU A 215 14.19 17.07 17.09
C LEU A 215 13.09 16.93 18.14
N GLN A 216 13.21 17.70 19.23
CA GLN A 216 12.02 18.21 19.91
C GLN A 216 11.34 19.21 18.95
N LEU A 217 10.52 18.68 18.03
CA LEU A 217 9.59 19.49 17.26
C LEU A 217 8.76 20.30 18.26
N PRO A 218 8.79 21.66 18.21
CA PRO A 218 8.09 22.48 19.19
C PRO A 218 6.62 22.07 19.25
N THR A 219 6.13 21.73 20.44
CA THR A 219 4.78 21.19 20.65
C THR A 219 3.77 22.06 19.94
N ARG A 220 3.21 21.51 18.85
CA ARG A 220 2.28 22.11 17.88
C ARG A 220 1.58 23.34 18.43
N LEU A 221 2.02 24.54 18.04
CA LEU A 221 1.60 25.85 18.58
C LEU A 221 0.11 25.89 18.94
N SER A 222 -0.18 25.53 20.19
CA SER A 222 -1.51 25.60 20.77
C SER A 222 -1.74 27.06 21.11
N ARG A 223 -2.21 27.82 20.13
CA ARG A 223 -2.98 29.04 20.42
C ARG A 223 -4.03 28.60 21.44
N PRO A 224 -4.03 29.14 22.67
CA PRO A 224 -5.10 28.84 23.60
C PRO A 224 -6.40 29.30 22.94
N ASP A 225 -7.44 28.47 22.98
CA ASP A 225 -8.77 28.93 22.63
C ASP A 225 -9.07 30.16 23.51
N PRO A 226 -9.51 31.30 22.94
CA PRO A 226 -9.95 32.43 23.74
C PRO A 226 -11.15 31.95 24.55
N GLN A 227 -10.96 31.73 25.85
CA GLN A 227 -11.98 31.18 26.71
C GLN A 227 -13.22 32.08 26.64
N LEU A 228 -14.38 31.50 26.31
CA LEU A 228 -15.65 32.16 26.56
C LEU A 228 -15.83 32.24 28.08
N THR A 229 -15.34 33.32 28.67
CA THR A 229 -15.80 33.78 29.98
C THR A 229 -17.31 33.98 29.87
N PRO A 230 -18.15 33.26 30.63
CA PRO A 230 -19.58 33.53 30.63
C PRO A 230 -19.82 34.98 31.10
N PRO A 231 -20.81 35.69 30.54
CA PRO A 231 -21.17 37.01 31.03
C PRO A 231 -21.62 36.95 32.50
N PRO A 232 -21.43 38.02 33.29
CA PRO A 232 -21.88 38.07 34.67
C PRO A 232 -23.41 37.91 34.76
N PRO A 233 -23.95 37.29 35.83
CA PRO A 233 -25.39 37.10 36.00
C PRO A 233 -26.09 38.43 36.30
N ASP A 234 -27.06 38.79 35.47
CA ASP A 234 -27.90 39.98 35.65
C ASP A 234 -29.00 39.74 36.71
N GLN A 235 -29.48 40.80 37.36
CA GLN A 235 -30.35 40.72 38.56
C GLN A 235 -31.83 41.04 38.28
N ALA A 236 -32.60 40.07 37.77
CA ALA A 236 -34.06 40.03 37.76
C ALA A 236 -34.54 38.61 37.36
N ASP A 237 -35.68 38.05 37.79
CA ASP A 237 -36.66 38.44 38.81
C ASP A 237 -37.23 37.16 39.50
N ARG A 238 -38.10 37.32 40.50
CA ARG A 238 -38.70 36.25 41.31
C ARG A 238 -39.93 35.64 40.64
N SER A 239 -40.04 34.30 40.62
CA SER A 239 -41.16 33.53 41.22
C SER A 239 -41.14 32.03 40.81
N PRO A 240 -41.74 31.09 41.58
CA PRO A 240 -41.46 29.66 41.45
C PRO A 240 -42.65 28.73 41.12
N SER A 241 -42.33 27.44 40.87
CA SER A 241 -43.20 26.23 41.01
C SER A 241 -43.91 25.70 39.73
N PRO A 242 -44.28 24.40 39.66
CA PRO A 242 -43.51 23.23 40.12
C PRO A 242 -43.55 21.99 39.19
N VAL A 243 -42.48 21.19 39.24
CA VAL A 243 -42.42 19.70 39.24
C VAL A 243 -43.43 18.89 38.40
N ARG A 244 -42.90 18.10 37.45
CA ARG A 244 -43.24 16.66 37.40
C ARG A 244 -42.11 15.78 36.83
N ARG A 245 -41.81 14.69 37.53
CA ARG A 245 -40.89 13.60 37.12
C ARG A 245 -41.73 12.36 36.81
N VAL A 246 -41.43 11.65 35.73
CA VAL A 246 -42.05 10.35 35.39
C VAL A 246 -40.94 9.34 35.10
N THR A 247 -41.13 8.10 35.54
CA THR A 247 -40.16 7.00 35.48
C THR A 247 -40.46 6.03 34.33
N ALA A 248 -39.47 5.18 33.99
CA ALA A 248 -39.63 4.07 33.05
C ALA A 248 -40.59 2.97 33.57
N PRO A 249 -40.92 1.98 32.73
CA PRO A 249 -40.54 0.61 33.07
C PRO A 249 -39.78 -0.12 31.94
N ALA A 250 -39.32 -1.34 32.24
CA ALA A 250 -38.46 -2.15 31.38
C ALA A 250 -39.22 -3.19 30.53
N GLY A 251 -38.54 -3.76 29.54
CA GLY A 251 -38.99 -4.92 28.77
C GLY A 251 -37.80 -5.81 28.37
N SER A 252 -37.92 -7.12 28.61
CA SER A 252 -36.86 -8.13 28.38
C SER A 252 -37.02 -8.84 27.02
N PRO A 253 -35.97 -9.49 26.47
CA PRO A 253 -35.92 -9.90 25.06
C PRO A 253 -36.45 -11.33 24.80
N PRO A 254 -36.84 -11.64 23.54
CA PRO A 254 -37.11 -13.01 23.09
C PRO A 254 -35.83 -13.76 22.67
N VAL A 255 -35.83 -15.08 22.88
CA VAL A 255 -34.75 -16.00 22.45
C VAL A 255 -35.33 -17.07 21.52
N TRP A 256 -34.79 -17.18 20.30
CA TRP A 256 -34.94 -18.32 19.40
C TRP A 256 -33.58 -18.51 18.68
N ARG A 257 -32.76 -19.52 18.98
CA ARG A 257 -32.85 -21.00 18.83
C ARG A 257 -32.34 -21.48 17.45
N ARG A 258 -31.66 -22.62 17.47
CA ARG A 258 -30.75 -23.16 16.43
C ARG A 258 -31.48 -24.02 15.37
N SER A 259 -30.90 -24.12 14.17
CA SER A 259 -31.20 -25.14 13.15
C SER A 259 -29.92 -25.69 12.48
N GLU A 260 -29.96 -26.96 12.05
CA GLU A 260 -28.89 -27.76 11.41
C GLU A 260 -29.42 -28.36 10.06
N GLU A 261 -28.63 -28.95 9.14
CA GLU A 261 -27.19 -29.27 9.14
C GLU A 261 -26.39 -28.40 8.12
N ALA A 262 -26.05 -28.73 6.86
CA ALA A 262 -26.20 -29.95 6.05
C ALA A 262 -24.97 -30.19 5.14
N ASN A 263 -24.63 -31.46 4.90
CA ASN A 263 -23.48 -31.92 4.10
C ASN A 263 -23.50 -31.55 2.60
N GLY A 264 -22.30 -31.52 1.99
CA GLY A 264 -22.13 -31.41 0.54
C GLY A 264 -20.69 -31.65 0.08
N SER A 265 -20.47 -32.69 -0.73
CA SER A 265 -19.23 -32.97 -1.49
C SER A 265 -18.84 -31.79 -2.40
N GLY A 266 -17.59 -31.57 -2.79
CA GLY A 266 -16.44 -32.48 -2.83
C GLY A 266 -15.94 -32.57 -4.27
N GLY A 267 -14.71 -32.11 -4.54
CA GLY A 267 -14.16 -32.04 -5.89
C GLY A 267 -12.71 -31.59 -5.87
N SER A 268 -11.82 -32.38 -6.47
CA SER A 268 -10.37 -32.18 -6.46
C SER A 268 -9.85 -31.82 -7.85
N SER A 269 -9.11 -30.73 -7.97
CA SER A 269 -8.25 -30.43 -9.11
C SER A 269 -6.88 -29.99 -8.60
N GLY A 270 -5.81 -30.57 -9.15
CA GLY A 270 -4.44 -30.32 -8.71
C GLY A 270 -3.85 -29.06 -9.36
N ALA A 271 -3.15 -28.26 -8.56
CA ALA A 271 -2.34 -27.14 -9.05
C ALA A 271 -0.86 -27.56 -9.07
N SER A 272 -0.33 -27.86 -10.26
CA SER A 272 1.06 -28.29 -10.44
C SER A 272 2.03 -27.11 -10.33
N SER A 273 2.82 -27.05 -9.26
CA SER A 273 3.96 -26.13 -9.16
C SER A 273 5.19 -26.73 -9.82
N MET A 274 5.65 -26.17 -10.94
CA MET A 274 6.88 -26.63 -11.61
C MET A 274 8.13 -26.15 -10.86
N SER A 275 8.68 -27.02 -10.02
CA SER A 275 10.07 -26.90 -9.55
C SER A 275 10.99 -27.61 -10.55
N HIS A 276 11.66 -26.85 -11.42
CA HIS A 276 12.73 -27.40 -12.24
C HIS A 276 14.00 -27.57 -11.39
N GLU A 277 14.35 -28.82 -11.07
CA GLU A 277 15.74 -29.16 -10.76
C GLU A 277 16.54 -29.20 -12.06
N GLY A 278 17.42 -28.21 -12.25
CA GLY A 278 18.41 -28.19 -13.31
C GLY A 278 19.73 -28.74 -12.81
N THR A 279 20.34 -29.69 -13.54
CA THR A 279 21.69 -30.18 -13.26
C THR A 279 22.71 -29.06 -13.42
N ALA A 280 23.63 -28.93 -12.48
CA ALA A 280 24.62 -27.86 -12.48
C ALA A 280 25.78 -28.15 -13.46
N GLU A 281 25.99 -27.23 -14.42
CA GLU A 281 27.29 -27.01 -15.07
C GLU A 281 27.83 -25.63 -14.68
N ASP A 282 29.16 -25.48 -14.69
CA ASP A 282 29.84 -24.39 -13.97
C ASP A 282 29.92 -23.10 -14.80
N GLY A 283 29.06 -22.12 -14.50
CA GLY A 283 28.95 -20.85 -15.22
C GLY A 283 28.83 -19.63 -14.28
N HIS A 284 29.77 -18.69 -14.42
CA HIS A 284 29.84 -17.36 -13.78
C HIS A 284 28.82 -17.04 -12.65
N ARG A 285 29.22 -17.26 -11.39
CA ARG A 285 28.51 -16.72 -10.22
C ARG A 285 28.39 -15.18 -10.27
N PRO A 286 27.18 -14.60 -10.21
CA PRO A 286 27.02 -13.18 -9.94
C PRO A 286 27.50 -12.84 -8.51
N ARG A 287 27.93 -11.60 -8.29
CA ARG A 287 28.43 -11.15 -6.97
C ARG A 287 27.29 -11.10 -5.95
N ARG A 288 27.42 -11.90 -4.88
CA ARG A 288 26.47 -11.96 -3.76
C ARG A 288 26.17 -10.56 -3.18
N PRO A 289 24.90 -10.12 -3.14
CA PRO A 289 24.44 -9.18 -2.13
C PRO A 289 24.75 -9.73 -0.73
N GLY A 290 25.38 -8.91 0.11
CA GLY A 290 25.89 -9.37 1.41
C GLY A 290 24.77 -9.63 2.43
N ARG A 291 25.05 -10.52 3.40
CA ARG A 291 24.17 -10.77 4.58
C ARG A 291 23.77 -9.49 5.33
N GLY A 292 24.54 -8.41 5.17
CA GLY A 292 24.27 -7.09 5.71
C GLY A 292 23.02 -6.38 5.18
N LEU A 293 22.28 -6.87 4.18
CA LEU A 293 21.02 -6.22 3.75
C LEU A 293 19.98 -6.15 4.89
N MET A 294 19.75 -7.29 5.57
CA MET A 294 18.85 -7.36 6.72
C MET A 294 19.40 -6.62 7.94
N GLU A 295 20.72 -6.48 8.04
CA GLU A 295 21.36 -5.70 9.13
C GLU A 295 21.26 -4.20 8.89
N ARG A 296 21.47 -3.73 7.65
CA ARG A 296 21.16 -2.37 7.19
C ARG A 296 19.71 -2.02 7.47
N ALA A 297 18.76 -2.91 7.15
CA ALA A 297 17.34 -2.68 7.40
C ALA A 297 17.04 -2.53 8.91
N ARG A 298 17.61 -3.41 9.75
CA ARG A 298 17.50 -3.30 11.21
C ARG A 298 18.15 -2.03 11.78
N ARG A 299 19.26 -1.57 11.19
CA ARG A 299 19.97 -0.34 11.54
C ARG A 299 19.13 0.90 11.17
N TRP A 300 18.58 0.93 9.96
CA TRP A 300 17.69 1.96 9.44
C TRP A 300 16.41 2.10 10.28
N ILE A 301 15.76 0.97 10.63
CA ILE A 301 14.56 0.94 11.51
C ILE A 301 14.82 1.54 12.90
N ARG A 302 16.05 1.44 13.43
CA ARG A 302 16.42 2.01 14.74
C ARG A 302 16.88 3.47 14.69
N GLY A 303 16.99 4.07 13.50
CA GLY A 303 17.56 5.41 13.35
C GLY A 303 19.08 5.46 13.53
N ASP A 304 19.78 4.32 13.48
CA ASP A 304 21.25 4.18 13.59
C ASP A 304 21.98 4.70 12.31
N VAL A 305 21.55 5.84 11.75
CA VAL A 305 22.09 6.43 10.53
C VAL A 305 23.35 7.24 10.87
N ARG A 306 24.45 6.52 11.12
CA ARG A 306 25.80 7.09 10.98
C ARG A 306 26.23 6.97 9.52
N ASP A 307 26.91 8.01 9.04
CA ASP A 307 27.33 8.19 7.64
C ASP A 307 27.93 6.93 6.99
N THR A 308 27.36 6.52 5.87
CA THR A 308 27.93 5.48 4.98
C THR A 308 28.80 6.09 3.87
N SER A 309 29.23 7.34 4.04
CA SER A 309 30.04 8.12 3.10
C SER A 309 31.55 7.94 3.27
N SER A 310 32.00 7.26 4.34
CA SER A 310 33.40 7.24 4.80
C SER A 310 34.14 5.91 4.56
N LEU A 311 33.90 5.25 3.42
CA LEU A 311 34.78 4.20 2.89
C LEU A 311 35.11 4.47 1.42
N SER A 312 36.14 5.28 1.20
CA SER A 312 36.78 5.44 -0.11
C SER A 312 37.48 4.13 -0.53
N PRO A 313 37.59 3.83 -1.83
CA PRO A 313 38.37 2.68 -2.29
C PRO A 313 39.84 2.85 -1.92
N SER A 314 40.44 1.86 -1.27
CA SER A 314 41.87 1.89 -0.95
C SER A 314 42.71 1.93 -2.23
N SER A 315 43.78 2.72 -2.19
CA SER A 315 44.68 2.92 -3.32
C SER A 315 45.33 1.60 -3.75
N ARG A 316 45.23 1.27 -5.04
CA ARG A 316 46.06 0.21 -5.63
C ARG A 316 47.50 0.73 -5.71
N HIS A 317 48.41 0.06 -5.00
CA HIS A 317 49.84 0.24 -5.23
C HIS A 317 50.17 -0.04 -6.71
N ARG A 318 50.87 0.89 -7.36
CA ARG A 318 51.70 0.55 -8.51
C ARG A 318 52.89 -0.25 -7.99
N GLY A 319 52.92 -1.55 -8.24
CA GLY A 319 54.18 -2.29 -8.26
C GLY A 319 54.90 -1.99 -9.56
N GLN A 320 56.11 -1.43 -9.48
CA GLN A 320 57.03 -1.43 -10.62
C GLN A 320 57.61 -2.84 -10.73
N GLY A 321 57.56 -3.43 -11.92
CA GLY A 321 58.36 -4.59 -12.30
C GLY A 321 59.31 -4.13 -13.39
N ASP A 322 60.60 -4.15 -13.11
CA ASP A 322 61.68 -3.76 -14.02
C ASP A 322 62.89 -4.67 -13.77
N ASN A 323 63.68 -4.91 -14.83
CA ASN A 323 64.62 -6.04 -14.99
C ASN A 323 63.94 -7.43 -15.05
N GLY A 324 64.45 -8.39 -15.83
CA GLY A 324 65.57 -8.30 -16.79
C GLY A 324 66.10 -9.68 -17.19
N HIS A 325 66.62 -9.76 -18.43
CA HIS A 325 66.97 -10.97 -19.19
C HIS A 325 65.77 -11.78 -19.72
#